data_AF-A0A090S3M0-F1
#
_entry.id   AF-A0A090S3M0-F1
#
_cell.length_a   1.000
_cell.length_b   1.000
_cell.length_c   1.000
_cell.angle_alpha   90.00
_cell.angle_beta   90.00
_cell.angle_gamma   90.00
#
_symmetry.space_group_name_H-M   'P 1'
#
loop_
_entity.id
_entity.type
_entity.pdbx_description
1 polymer ?
#
loop_
_entity_poly.entity_id
_entity_poly.type
_entity_poly.pdbx_seq_one_letter_code
_entity_poly.pdbx_strand_id
1 'polypeptide(L)' 'MEAVISQLKKDFYAHLRSSNGASASSTSRTMSLLTEEELAELENVWVQLAVWKQKQA' A
#
# COMPACT_ATOMS: atom_id res chain seq x y z
N MET A 1 15.19 11.27 -1.54
CA MET A 1 13.82 11.05 -2.05
C MET A 1 13.59 9.57 -2.28
N GLU A 2 14.44 8.90 -3.07
CA GLU A 2 14.41 7.45 -3.32
C GLU A 2 14.32 6.58 -2.05
N ALA A 3 15.13 6.86 -1.03
CA ALA A 3 15.09 6.11 0.22
C ALA A 3 13.74 6.22 0.96
N VAL A 4 13.08 7.38 0.88
CA VAL A 4 11.76 7.61 1.49
C VAL A 4 10.69 6.87 0.70
N ILE A 5 10.76 6.90 -0.62
CA ILE A 5 9.85 6.16 -1.51
C ILE A 5 9.96 4.65 -1.28
N SER A 6 11.18 4.11 -1.21
CA SER A 6 11.41 2.69 -0.93
C SER A 6 10.86 2.25 0.43
N GLN A 7 10.99 3.10 1.45
CA GLN A 7 10.41 2.82 2.77
C GLN A 7 8.88 2.84 2.72
N LEU A 8 8.29 3.84 2.03
CA LEU A 8 6.84 3.93 1.85
C LEU A 8 6.26 2.70 1.14
N LYS A 9 6.91 2.22 0.08
CA LYS A 9 6.50 0.97 -0.60
C LYS A 9 6.51 -0.23 0.35
N LYS A 10 7.56 -0.35 1.17
CA LYS A 10 7.65 -1.40 2.18
C LYS A 10 6.53 -1.29 3.22
N ASP A 11 6.21 -0.08 3.66
CA ASP A 11 5.14 0.18 4.61
C ASP A 11 3.76 -0.15 4.03
N PHE A 12 3.54 0.13 2.74
CA PHE A 12 2.34 -0.25 2.01
C PHE A 12 2.10 -1.77 2.07
N TYR A 13 3.09 -2.59 1.70
CA TYR A 13 2.95 -4.05 1.78
C TYR A 13 2.85 -4.57 3.22
N ALA A 14 3.47 -3.90 4.20
CA ALA A 14 3.30 -4.23 5.61
C ALA A 14 1.87 -3.95 6.11
N HIS A 15 1.26 -2.83 5.68
CA HIS A 15 -0.13 -2.51 5.93
C HIS A 15 -1.07 -3.53 5.27
N LEU A 16 -0.79 -3.93 4.03
CA LEU A 16 -1.56 -4.98 3.36
C LEU A 16 -1.51 -6.32 4.12
N ARG A 17 -0.30 -6.74 4.52
CA ARG A 17 -0.11 -8.02 5.22
C ARG A 17 -0.74 -8.03 6.62
N SER A 18 -0.64 -6.93 7.36
CA SER A 18 -1.27 -6.79 8.68
C SER A 18 -2.80 -6.75 8.57
N SER A 19 -3.34 -6.11 7.54
CA SER A 19 -4.78 -6.10 7.25
C SER A 19 -5.32 -7.50 6.89
N ASN A 20 -4.51 -8.34 6.25
CA ASN A 20 -4.84 -9.74 5.98
C ASN A 20 -4.74 -10.66 7.22
N GLY A 21 -3.99 -10.25 8.26
CA GLY A 21 -3.78 -11.07 9.46
C GLY A 21 -4.89 -10.97 10.51
N ALA A 22 -5.70 -9.90 10.49
CA ALA A 22 -6.69 -9.62 11.54
C ALA A 22 -8.15 -9.99 11.18
N SER A 23 -8.47 -10.26 9.90
CA SER A 23 -9.82 -10.64 9.47
C SER A 23 -9.76 -11.61 8.30
N ALA A 24 -9.65 -12.90 8.61
CA ALA A 24 -9.56 -14.00 7.65
C ALA A 24 -10.85 -14.28 6.84
N SER A 25 -11.70 -13.28 6.60
CA SER A 25 -12.99 -13.51 5.92
C SER A 25 -13.29 -12.55 4.77
N SER A 26 -12.92 -11.26 4.88
CA SER A 26 -13.35 -10.24 3.90
C SER A 26 -12.20 -9.55 3.20
N THR A 27 -11.18 -9.08 3.93
CA THR A 27 -10.04 -8.33 3.36
C THR A 27 -9.18 -9.19 2.44
N SER A 28 -8.87 -10.43 2.86
CA SER A 28 -8.17 -11.39 2.01
C SER A 28 -8.92 -11.68 0.71
N ARG A 29 -10.26 -11.55 0.71
CA ARG A 29 -11.10 -11.82 -0.46
C ARG A 29 -11.12 -10.64 -1.42
N THR A 30 -11.11 -9.41 -0.91
CA THR A 30 -11.01 -8.20 -1.75
C THR A 30 -9.63 -8.07 -2.40
N MET A 31 -8.57 -8.48 -1.71
CA MET A 31 -7.21 -8.44 -2.27
C MET A 31 -6.97 -9.49 -3.35
N SER A 32 -7.58 -10.68 -3.25
CA SER A 32 -7.52 -11.70 -4.30
C SER A 32 -8.24 -11.29 -5.60
N LEU A 33 -8.97 -10.18 -5.60
CA LEU A 33 -9.61 -9.62 -6.79
C LEU A 33 -8.71 -8.66 -7.56
N LEU A 34 -7.67 -8.10 -6.91
CA LEU A 34 -6.78 -7.14 -7.57
C LEU A 34 -5.70 -7.89 -8.33
N THR A 35 -5.46 -7.49 -9.57
CA THR A 35 -4.30 -7.98 -10.33
C THR A 35 -3.00 -7.37 -9.81
N GLU A 36 -1.86 -7.91 -10.26
CA GLU A 36 -0.55 -7.37 -9.91
C GLU A 36 -0.40 -5.91 -10.39
N GLU A 37 -0.95 -5.60 -11.57
CA GLU A 37 -0.96 -4.26 -12.16
C GLU A 37 -1.81 -3.29 -11.32
N GLU A 38 -3.00 -3.71 -10.90
CA GLU A 38 -3.88 -2.87 -10.06
C GLU A 38 -3.28 -2.63 -8.67
N LEU A 39 -2.58 -3.63 -8.12
CA LEU A 39 -1.83 -3.47 -6.87
C LEU A 39 -0.65 -2.52 -7.03
N ALA A 40 0.05 -2.55 -8.16
CA ALA A 40 1.15 -1.64 -8.44
C ALA A 40 0.68 -0.18 -8.59
N GLU A 41 -0.46 0.03 -9.26
CA GLU A 41 -1.09 1.36 -9.35
C GLU A 41 -1.54 1.86 -7.98
N LEU A 42 -2.12 0.98 -7.15
CA LEU A 42 -2.51 1.33 -5.78
C LEU A 42 -1.31 1.70 -4.91
N GLU A 43 -0.20 0.96 -5.00
CA GLU A 43 1.06 1.31 -4.35
C GLU A 43 1.51 2.71 -4.79
N ASN A 44 1.53 2.95 -6.09
CA ASN A 44 1.99 4.21 -6.67
C ASN A 44 1.16 5.41 -6.16
N VAL A 45 -0.17 5.32 -6.19
CA VAL A 45 -1.07 6.36 -5.68
C VAL A 45 -0.89 6.58 -4.18
N TRP A 46 -0.74 5.49 -3.40
CA TRP A 46 -0.52 5.58 -1.95
C TRP A 46 0.79 6.29 -1.62
N VAL A 47 1.88 5.95 -2.32
CA VAL A 47 3.19 6.61 -2.18
C VAL A 47 3.10 8.09 -2.54
N GLN A 48 2.46 8.43 -3.66
CA GLN A 48 2.29 9.82 -4.08
C GLN A 48 1.51 10.63 -3.03
N LEU A 49 0.43 10.05 -2.49
CA LEU A 49 -0.35 10.69 -1.42
C LEU A 49 0.50 10.91 -0.16
N ALA A 50 1.28 9.91 0.26
CA ALA A 50 2.14 10.01 1.44
C ALA A 50 3.21 11.09 1.26
N VAL A 51 3.87 11.15 0.09
CA VAL A 51 4.83 12.21 -0.24
C VAL A 51 4.17 13.57 -0.29
N TRP A 52 2.98 13.68 -0.88
CA TRP A 52 2.22 14.94 -0.92
C TRP A 52 1.90 15.43 0.49
N LYS A 53 1.41 14.55 1.37
CA LYS A 53 1.15 14.89 2.79
C LYS A 53 2.39 15.36 3.51
N GLN A 54 3.54 14.72 3.30
CA GLN A 54 4.80 15.16 3.90
C GLN A 54 5.24 16.54 3.41
N LYS A 55 4.91 16.90 2.17
CA LYS A 55 5.20 18.24 1.60
C LYS A 55 4.25 19.33 2.09
N GLN A 56 3.12 18.99 2.68
CA GLN A 56 2.14 19.94 3.25
C GLN A 56 2.41 20.26 4.73
N ALA A 57 3.31 19.52 5.37
CA ALA A 57 3.79 19.77 6.74
C ALA A 57 5.01 20.71 6.72
#